data_AF-A0A656GIT7-F1
#
_entry.id   AF-A0A656GIT7-F1
#
_cell.length_a   1.000
_cell.length_b   1.000
_cell.length_c   1.000
_cell.angle_alpha   90.00
_cell.angle_beta   90.00
_cell.angle_gamma   90.00
#
_symmetry.space_group_name_H-M   'P 1'
#
loop_
_entity.id
_entity.type
_entity.pdbx_description
1 polymer ?
#
loop_
_entity_poly.entity_id
_entity_poly.type
_entity_poly.pdbx_seq_one_letter_code
_entity_poly.pdbx_strand_id
1 'polypeptide(L)'
;PEEVVKRETPVPVVLTRYAAQMLYAPLRTVEPVDGIAQVKVERSLDLATLLPTLPVKSTPLGAWRLDDFWVTAVKLQNQTAQRITLDPRELMGEFVTAAFQHPYLGSRGDASDTTTLYLVTRGHGLTQAAVFSATQADPRAAQGAKHER
;
A
#
# COMPACT_ATOMS: atom_id res chain seq x y z
N PRO A 1 29.69 -7.39 13.40
CA PRO A 1 29.06 -6.04 13.31
C PRO A 1 28.41 -5.87 11.94
N GLU A 2 27.08 -5.87 11.87
CA GLU A 2 26.39 -5.39 10.66
C GLU A 2 26.64 -3.89 10.56
N GLU A 3 27.34 -3.47 9.51
CA GLU A 3 27.59 -2.07 9.22
C GLU A 3 26.27 -1.45 8.76
N VAL A 4 25.59 -0.75 9.68
CA VAL A 4 24.37 0.00 9.36
C VAL A 4 24.78 1.17 8.49
N VAL A 5 24.71 0.99 7.16
CA VAL A 5 24.98 2.05 6.19
C VAL A 5 23.98 3.18 6.43
N LYS A 6 24.44 4.29 7.00
CA LYS A 6 23.60 5.44 7.31
C LYS A 6 23.29 6.18 6.02
N ARG A 7 22.11 5.91 5.44
CA ARG A 7 21.61 6.57 4.23
C ARG A 7 21.21 8.02 4.53
N GLU A 8 21.62 8.96 3.67
CA GLU A 8 21.19 10.37 3.76
C GLU A 8 19.71 10.55 3.42
N THR A 9 19.19 9.75 2.48
CA THR A 9 17.77 9.74 2.09
C THR A 9 17.00 8.68 2.89
N PRO A 10 15.82 8.99 3.47
CA PRO A 10 15.01 8.00 4.17
C PRO A 10 14.62 6.82 3.28
N VAL A 11 14.68 5.60 3.81
CA VAL A 11 14.36 4.36 3.08
C VAL A 11 13.00 4.39 2.38
N PRO A 12 11.90 4.88 2.99
CA PRO A 12 10.61 5.01 2.30
C PRO A 12 10.69 5.82 1.00
N VAL A 13 11.44 6.92 0.98
CA VAL A 13 11.61 7.78 -0.21
C VAL A 13 12.38 7.05 -1.29
N VAL A 14 13.45 6.33 -0.93
CA VAL A 14 14.24 5.52 -1.87
C VAL A 14 13.38 4.43 -2.49
N LEU A 15 12.62 3.70 -1.67
CA LEU A 15 11.72 2.62 -2.13
C LEU A 15 10.62 3.14 -3.06
N THR A 16 9.95 4.25 -2.70
CA THR A 16 8.92 4.85 -3.56
C THR A 16 9.50 5.29 -4.90
N ARG A 17 10.67 5.94 -4.92
CA ARG A 17 11.35 6.35 -6.15
C ARG A 17 11.69 5.14 -7.01
N TYR A 18 12.28 4.11 -6.41
CA TYR A 18 12.66 2.88 -7.12
C TYR A 18 11.43 2.18 -7.72
N ALA A 19 10.35 2.04 -6.94
CA ALA A 19 9.10 1.46 -7.43
C ALA A 19 8.50 2.24 -8.61
N ALA A 20 8.51 3.57 -8.56
CA ALA A 20 8.04 4.41 -9.65
C ALA A 20 8.90 4.25 -10.91
N GLN A 21 10.23 4.22 -10.76
CA GLN A 21 11.15 3.98 -11.87
C GLN A 21 10.95 2.59 -12.50
N MET A 22 10.78 1.55 -11.69
CA MET A 22 10.51 0.19 -12.17
C MET A 22 9.23 0.07 -12.98
N LEU A 23 8.22 0.91 -12.71
CA LEU A 23 6.94 0.89 -13.43
C LEU A 23 6.90 1.80 -14.65
N TYR A 24 7.55 2.95 -14.60
CA TYR A 24 7.36 4.02 -15.58
C TYR A 24 8.63 4.48 -16.29
N ALA A 25 9.82 4.16 -15.78
CA ALA A 25 11.07 4.50 -16.44
C ALA A 25 11.58 3.35 -17.32
N PRO A 26 12.35 3.64 -18.38
CA PRO A 26 13.11 2.61 -19.07
C PRO A 26 14.01 1.86 -18.08
N LEU A 27 14.02 0.52 -18.14
CA LEU A 27 14.81 -0.32 -17.23
C LEU A 27 16.30 0.06 -17.19
N ARG A 28 16.83 0.60 -18.30
CA ARG A 28 18.23 1.03 -18.43
C ARG A 28 18.57 2.29 -17.63
N THR A 29 17.57 3.04 -17.17
CA THR A 29 17.72 4.27 -16.38
C THR A 29 17.29 4.10 -14.93
N VAL A 30 16.91 2.89 -14.52
CA VAL A 30 16.64 2.60 -13.11
C VAL A 30 17.96 2.64 -12.38
N GLU A 31 18.06 3.49 -11.37
CA GLU A 31 19.23 3.58 -10.52
C GLU A 31 19.34 2.28 -9.71
N PRO A 32 20.44 1.51 -9.83
CA PRO A 32 20.62 0.34 -8.98
C PRO A 32 20.78 0.80 -7.53
N VAL A 33 19.96 0.26 -6.65
CA VAL A 33 20.04 0.53 -5.21
C VAL A 33 20.40 -0.75 -4.49
N ASP A 34 21.58 -0.77 -3.88
CA ASP A 34 22.06 -1.93 -3.13
C ASP A 34 21.12 -2.27 -1.97
N GLY A 35 20.76 -3.56 -1.89
CA GLY A 35 19.88 -4.10 -0.86
C GLY A 35 18.40 -4.13 -1.22
N ILE A 36 17.98 -3.57 -2.37
CA ILE A 36 16.60 -3.73 -2.82
C ILE A 36 16.37 -5.15 -3.35
N ALA A 37 15.35 -5.83 -2.81
CA ALA A 37 14.87 -7.11 -3.29
C ALA A 37 13.43 -7.00 -3.79
N GLN A 38 13.11 -7.65 -4.92
CA GLN A 38 11.72 -7.77 -5.36
C GLN A 38 10.98 -8.80 -4.49
N VAL A 39 9.78 -8.45 -4.07
CA VAL A 39 8.92 -9.31 -3.24
C VAL A 39 7.77 -9.84 -4.11
N LYS A 40 7.50 -11.14 -4.00
CA LYS A 40 6.35 -11.74 -4.66
C LYS A 40 5.07 -11.20 -4.02
N VAL A 41 4.19 -10.65 -4.84
CA VAL A 41 2.87 -10.19 -4.45
C VAL A 41 1.83 -10.97 -5.24
N GLU A 42 0.81 -11.47 -4.54
CA GLU A 42 -0.29 -12.19 -5.18
C GLU A 42 -1.25 -11.20 -5.82
N ARG A 43 -1.52 -11.37 -7.12
CA ARG A 43 -2.49 -10.51 -7.84
C ARG A 43 -3.93 -10.70 -7.35
N SER A 44 -4.21 -11.84 -6.72
CA SER A 44 -5.48 -12.17 -6.06
C SER A 44 -5.59 -11.60 -4.65
N LEU A 45 -4.61 -10.82 -4.18
CA LEU A 45 -4.68 -10.15 -2.89
C LEU A 45 -5.94 -9.28 -2.86
N ASP A 46 -6.83 -9.57 -1.93
CA ASP A 46 -8.02 -8.77 -1.71
C ASP A 46 -7.61 -7.43 -1.05
N LEU A 47 -7.84 -6.35 -1.79
CA LEU A 47 -7.59 -4.98 -1.39
C LEU A 47 -8.88 -4.15 -1.42
N ALA A 48 -10.04 -4.80 -1.36
CA ALA A 48 -11.35 -4.11 -1.36
C ALA A 48 -11.50 -3.18 -0.15
N THR A 49 -10.86 -3.50 0.98
CA THR A 49 -10.91 -2.71 2.21
C THR A 49 -9.95 -1.53 2.22
N LEU A 50 -9.04 -1.39 1.23
CA LEU A 50 -7.99 -0.37 1.25
C LEU A 50 -8.54 1.07 1.18
N LEU A 51 -9.61 1.27 0.41
CA LEU A 51 -10.32 2.54 0.23
C LEU A 51 -11.83 2.26 0.27
N PRO A 52 -12.40 1.89 1.42
CA PRO A 52 -13.75 1.31 1.51
C PRO A 52 -14.87 2.31 1.16
N THR A 53 -14.58 3.61 1.24
CA THR A 53 -15.51 4.69 0.94
C THR A 53 -15.50 5.08 -0.54
N LEU A 54 -14.51 4.61 -1.31
CA LEU A 54 -14.35 4.98 -2.70
C LEU A 54 -14.66 3.79 -3.63
N PRO A 55 -15.42 4.01 -4.71
CA PRO A 55 -15.75 2.98 -5.69
C PRO A 55 -14.57 2.74 -6.65
N VAL A 56 -13.47 2.21 -6.12
CA VAL A 56 -12.22 1.95 -6.85
C VAL A 56 -11.87 0.47 -6.83
N LYS A 57 -11.32 -0.03 -7.93
CA LYS A 57 -10.69 -1.35 -7.99
C LYS A 57 -9.21 -1.20 -7.69
N SER A 58 -8.76 -1.89 -6.64
CA SER A 58 -7.36 -1.97 -6.24
C SER A 58 -6.72 -3.24 -6.81
N THR A 59 -5.56 -3.15 -7.43
CA THR A 59 -4.84 -4.31 -7.97
C THR A 59 -3.33 -4.16 -7.74
N PRO A 60 -2.67 -5.10 -7.04
CA PRO A 60 -1.23 -5.02 -6.88
C PRO A 60 -0.48 -5.12 -8.21
N LEU A 61 0.51 -4.27 -8.41
CA LEU A 61 1.39 -4.24 -9.59
C LEU A 61 2.75 -4.88 -9.31
N GLY A 62 3.30 -4.66 -8.11
CA GLY A 62 4.59 -5.18 -7.68
C GLY A 62 4.94 -4.73 -6.27
N ALA A 63 5.92 -5.38 -5.67
CA ALA A 63 6.44 -5.01 -4.36
C ALA A 63 7.96 -5.17 -4.30
N TRP A 64 8.58 -4.33 -3.49
CA TRP A 64 10.02 -4.33 -3.24
C TRP A 64 10.29 -4.09 -1.76
N ARG A 65 11.43 -4.58 -1.28
CA ARG A 65 11.87 -4.45 0.10
C ARG A 65 13.28 -3.87 0.15
N LEU A 66 13.52 -2.99 1.11
CA LEU A 66 14.84 -2.52 1.51
C LEU A 66 14.87 -2.45 3.03
N ASP A 67 15.86 -3.09 3.64
CA ASP A 67 15.99 -3.19 5.10
C ASP A 67 14.71 -3.79 5.74
N ASP A 68 14.08 -3.07 6.66
CA ASP A 68 12.83 -3.41 7.33
C ASP A 68 11.60 -2.70 6.73
N PHE A 69 11.71 -2.15 5.51
CA PHE A 69 10.62 -1.51 4.79
C PHE A 69 10.24 -2.25 3.52
N TRP A 70 8.94 -2.24 3.25
CA TRP A 70 8.36 -2.76 2.01
C TRP A 70 7.63 -1.62 1.32
N VAL A 71 7.72 -1.55 0.00
CA VAL A 71 6.81 -0.75 -0.83
C VAL A 71 6.00 -1.68 -1.70
N THR A 72 4.69 -1.46 -1.74
CA THR A 72 3.79 -2.14 -2.68
C THR A 72 3.15 -1.10 -3.58
N ALA A 73 3.32 -1.26 -4.89
CA ALA A 73 2.63 -0.47 -5.88
C ALA A 73 1.26 -1.11 -6.19
N VAL A 74 0.20 -0.32 -6.05
CA VAL A 74 -1.20 -0.72 -6.23
C VAL A 74 -1.82 0.16 -7.30
N LYS A 75 -2.33 -0.46 -8.36
CA LYS A 75 -3.17 0.22 -9.34
C LYS A 75 -4.52 0.50 -8.72
N LEU A 76 -4.96 1.75 -8.76
CA LEU A 76 -6.32 2.14 -8.43
C LEU A 76 -7.04 2.50 -9.73
N GLN A 77 -8.21 1.92 -9.97
CA GLN A 77 -9.04 2.21 -11.15
C GLN A 77 -10.46 2.60 -10.74
N ASN A 78 -10.94 3.75 -11.22
CA ASN A 78 -12.28 4.23 -10.96
C ASN A 78 -13.35 3.30 -11.57
N GLN A 79 -14.37 2.96 -10.79
CA GLN A 79 -15.50 2.14 -11.24
C GLN A 79 -16.75 2.96 -11.60
N THR A 80 -16.67 4.29 -11.56
CA THR A 80 -17.81 5.20 -11.76
C THR A 80 -17.58 6.20 -12.90
N ALA A 81 -18.65 6.82 -13.38
CA ALA A 81 -18.57 7.88 -14.39
C ALA A 81 -18.15 9.25 -13.84
N GLN A 82 -17.95 9.39 -12.52
CA GLN A 82 -17.57 10.65 -11.89
C GLN A 82 -16.09 10.68 -11.56
N ARG A 83 -15.45 11.85 -11.64
CA ARG A 83 -14.07 12.03 -11.20
C ARG A 83 -13.98 11.82 -9.69
N ILE A 84 -12.92 11.16 -9.23
CA ILE A 84 -12.62 10.94 -7.81
C ILE A 84 -11.33 11.70 -7.47
N THR A 85 -11.34 12.47 -6.38
CA THR A 85 -10.13 13.02 -5.76
C THR A 85 -9.64 12.02 -4.73
N LEU A 86 -8.34 11.75 -4.69
CA LEU A 86 -7.75 10.78 -3.76
C LEU A 86 -7.09 11.50 -2.60
N ASP A 87 -7.44 11.11 -1.38
CA ASP A 87 -6.80 11.57 -0.16
C ASP A 87 -6.12 10.38 0.54
N PRO A 88 -4.81 10.47 0.87
CA PRO A 88 -4.13 9.36 1.53
C PRO A 88 -4.70 9.06 2.93
N ARG A 89 -5.46 9.98 3.53
CA ARG A 89 -6.11 9.79 4.84
C ARG A 89 -7.35 8.90 4.79
N GLU A 90 -7.89 8.63 3.61
CA GLU A 90 -8.99 7.68 3.41
C GLU A 90 -8.51 6.23 3.36
N LEU A 91 -7.19 6.02 3.29
CA LEU A 91 -6.60 4.69 3.26
C LEU A 91 -6.80 3.98 4.61
N MET A 92 -7.23 2.73 4.52
CA MET A 92 -7.34 1.83 5.66
C MET A 92 -6.14 0.89 5.72
N GLY A 93 -5.42 0.92 6.85
CA GLY A 93 -4.31 0.03 7.14
C GLY A 93 -3.17 0.72 7.87
N GLU A 94 -2.17 -0.07 8.25
CA GLU A 94 -0.97 0.41 8.95
C GLU A 94 0.13 0.74 7.94
N PHE A 95 0.20 2.00 7.52
CA PHE A 95 1.17 2.47 6.52
C PHE A 95 2.13 3.50 7.12
N VAL A 96 3.40 3.36 6.78
CA VAL A 96 4.44 4.37 7.09
C VAL A 96 4.25 5.59 6.19
N THR A 97 4.03 5.36 4.89
CA THR A 97 3.74 6.41 3.92
C THR A 97 2.81 5.90 2.83
N ALA A 98 2.02 6.80 2.26
CA ALA A 98 1.22 6.58 1.06
C ALA A 98 1.45 7.73 0.07
N ALA A 99 1.73 7.40 -1.18
CA ALA A 99 1.92 8.39 -2.23
C ALA A 99 1.19 7.98 -3.51
N PHE A 100 0.49 8.91 -4.14
CA PHE A 100 -0.15 8.68 -5.44
C PHE A 100 0.74 9.22 -6.56
N GLN A 101 0.80 8.51 -7.69
CA GLN A 101 1.38 9.02 -8.93
C GLN A 101 0.65 10.30 -9.38
N HIS A 102 -0.68 10.28 -9.31
CA HIS A 102 -1.56 11.44 -9.45
C HIS A 102 -2.68 11.36 -8.40
N PRO A 103 -3.04 12.47 -7.72
CA PRO A 103 -4.00 12.48 -6.61
C PRO A 103 -5.48 12.53 -7.08
N TYR A 104 -5.78 11.92 -8.23
CA TYR A 104 -7.15 11.86 -8.77
C TYR A 104 -7.31 10.68 -9.72
N LEU A 105 -8.56 10.31 -9.97
CA LEU A 105 -8.99 9.39 -11.02
C LEU A 105 -10.05 10.07 -11.88
N GLY A 106 -9.87 10.08 -13.20
CA GLY A 106 -10.91 10.45 -14.15
C GLY A 106 -12.07 9.47 -14.16
N SER A 107 -13.10 9.78 -14.95
CA SER A 107 -14.27 8.91 -15.14
C SER A 107 -13.86 7.54 -15.71
N ARG A 108 -14.53 6.46 -15.30
CA ARG A 108 -14.28 5.11 -15.79
C ARG A 108 -14.25 5.06 -17.31
N GLY A 109 -13.20 4.45 -17.86
CA GLY A 109 -12.97 4.33 -19.30
C GLY A 109 -12.22 5.51 -19.93
N ASP A 110 -11.99 6.59 -19.19
CA ASP A 110 -11.07 7.65 -19.60
C ASP A 110 -9.60 7.21 -19.41
N ALA A 111 -8.68 7.79 -20.18
CA ALA A 111 -7.25 7.51 -20.05
C ALA A 111 -6.68 7.86 -18.65
N SER A 112 -7.35 8.75 -17.92
CA SER A 112 -7.01 9.14 -16.55
C SER A 112 -7.80 8.39 -15.47
N ASP A 113 -8.59 7.36 -15.81
CA ASP A 113 -9.40 6.57 -14.85
C ASP A 113 -8.56 5.75 -13.86
N THR A 114 -7.24 5.76 -14.02
CA THR A 114 -6.29 4.92 -13.32
C THR A 114 -5.12 5.74 -12.78
N THR A 115 -4.68 5.42 -11.55
CA THR A 115 -3.43 5.91 -10.96
C THR A 115 -2.69 4.78 -10.26
N THR A 116 -1.44 5.02 -9.88
CA THR A 116 -0.68 4.11 -9.02
C THR A 116 -0.53 4.72 -7.64
N LEU A 117 -0.83 3.93 -6.61
CA LEU A 117 -0.61 4.21 -5.21
C LEU A 117 0.60 3.39 -4.73
N TYR A 118 1.56 4.05 -4.08
CA TYR A 118 2.71 3.43 -3.44
C TYR A 118 2.49 3.40 -1.92
N LEU A 119 2.34 2.20 -1.36
CA LEU A 119 2.15 2.00 0.08
C LEU A 119 3.44 1.46 0.68
N VAL A 120 3.97 2.17 1.68
CA VAL A 120 5.14 1.71 2.43
C VAL A 120 4.71 1.18 3.79
N THR A 121 5.18 -0.01 4.12
CA THR A 121 4.93 -0.71 5.40
C THR A 121 6.26 -1.06 6.07
N ARG A 122 6.25 -1.29 7.39
CA ARG A 122 7.44 -1.62 8.17
C ARG A 122 7.29 -2.98 8.83
N GLY A 123 8.31 -3.82 8.73
CA GLY A 123 8.34 -5.17 9.29
C GLY A 123 7.53 -6.23 8.54
N HIS A 124 6.60 -5.83 7.67
CA HIS A 124 5.70 -6.73 6.93
C HIS A 124 5.29 -6.17 5.57
N GLY A 125 4.74 -7.03 4.70
CA GLY A 125 4.19 -6.64 3.39
C GLY A 125 2.70 -6.25 3.45
N LEU A 126 2.16 -5.77 2.32
CA LEU A 126 0.82 -5.17 2.24
C LEU A 126 -0.32 -6.08 2.76
N THR A 127 -0.25 -7.40 2.53
CA THR A 127 -1.26 -8.34 3.02
C THR A 127 -1.50 -8.23 4.52
N GLN A 128 -0.45 -8.05 5.31
CA GLN A 128 -0.56 -7.96 6.77
C GLN A 128 -0.93 -6.55 7.24
N ALA A 129 -0.60 -5.53 6.44
CA ALA A 129 -0.91 -4.13 6.74
C ALA A 129 -2.36 -3.74 6.41
N ALA A 130 -2.93 -4.35 5.36
CA ALA A 130 -4.30 -4.08 4.88
C ALA A 130 -5.37 -4.90 5.63
N VAL A 131 -4.97 -5.96 6.34
CA VAL A 131 -5.84 -6.62 7.30
C VAL A 131 -6.01 -5.68 8.47
N PHE A 132 -7.23 -5.15 8.62
CA PHE A 132 -7.60 -4.51 9.87
C PHE A 132 -7.25 -5.47 11.00
N SER A 133 -6.31 -5.06 11.86
CA SER A 133 -6.35 -5.53 13.24
C SER A 133 -7.62 -4.90 13.82
N ALA A 134 -8.77 -5.51 13.55
CA ALA A 134 -9.75 -5.63 14.61
C ALA A 134 -8.95 -6.29 15.73
N THR A 135 -8.55 -5.52 16.74
CA THR A 135 -8.19 -6.06 18.05
C THR A 135 -9.10 -7.25 18.26
N GLN A 136 -8.54 -8.45 18.43
CA GLN A 136 -9.34 -9.61 18.80
C GLN A 136 -10.22 -9.17 19.96
N ALA A 137 -11.49 -8.88 19.68
CA ALA A 137 -12.46 -8.60 20.72
C ALA A 137 -12.57 -9.94 21.44
N ASP A 138 -11.91 -10.03 22.59
CA ASP A 138 -11.94 -11.21 23.43
C ASP A 138 -13.41 -11.58 23.68
N PRO A 139 -13.92 -12.71 23.14
CA PRO A 139 -15.30 -13.11 23.35
C PRO A 139 -15.58 -13.52 24.80
N ARG A 140 -14.58 -13.55 25.69
CA ARG A 140 -14.73 -13.99 27.08
C ARG A 140 -15.07 -12.90 28.09
N ALA A 141 -15.11 -11.62 27.71
CA ALA A 141 -15.51 -10.56 28.65
C ALA A 141 -17.05 -10.39 28.81
N ALA A 142 -17.88 -11.08 28.01
CA ALA A 142 -19.34 -10.91 27.99
C ALA A 142 -20.15 -12.05 28.64
N GLN A 143 -19.51 -12.97 29.38
CA GLN A 143 -20.20 -14.02 30.15
C GLN A 143 -19.85 -13.94 31.64
N GLY A 144 -20.33 -12.88 32.29
CA GLY A 144 -20.08 -12.63 33.71
C GLY A 144 -21.14 -11.76 34.37
N ALA A 145 -22.41 -11.89 33.99
CA ALA A 145 -23.52 -11.28 34.73
C ALA A 145 -24.72 -12.24 34.69
N LYS A 146 -24.58 -13.39 35.36
CA LYS A 146 -25.71 -14.27 35.68
C LYS A 146 -26.52 -13.63 36.82
N HIS A 147 -27.77 -13.35 36.52
CA HIS A 147 -28.96 -13.45 37.38
C HIS A 147 -28.70 -13.77 38.87
N GLU A 148 -29.00 -12.79 39.73
CA GLU A 148 -29.41 -13.03 41.11
C GLU A 148 -30.92 -12.70 41.20
N ARG A 149 -31.72 -13.75 41.44
CA ARG A 149 -33.06 -13.70 42.03
C ARG A 149 -33.27 -14.99 42.80
#